data_AF-A0A1V5GB28-F1
#
_entry.id   AF-A0A1V5GB28-F1
#
_cell.length_a   1.000
_cell.length_b   1.000
_cell.length_c   1.000
_cell.angle_alpha   90.00
_cell.angle_beta   90.00
_cell.angle_gamma   90.00
#
_symmetry.space_group_name_H-M   'P 1'
#
loop_
_entity.id
_entity.type
_entity.pdbx_description
1 polymer ?
#
loop_
_entity_poly.entity_id
_entity_poly.type
_entity_poly.pdbx_seq_one_letter_code
_entity_poly.pdbx_strand_id
1 'polypeptide(L)'
;MQSIALGWANKLGGIIFYVVIYTLIFSVILFYAEHMNLLQPATIQQSVTYTYIQPWGPKVINGFGTLVPIFKDMFEKLQLFFEEFAQKISLSQV
;
A
#
# COMPACT_ATOMS: atom_id res chain seq x y z
N MET A 1 -3.89 22.57 -36.40
CA MET A 1 -3.72 21.14 -36.06
C MET A 1 -2.83 20.86 -34.83
N GLN A 2 -2.36 21.86 -34.06
CA GLN A 2 -1.46 21.61 -32.92
C GLN A 2 -2.16 21.45 -31.55
N SER A 3 -3.42 21.89 -31.43
CA SER A 3 -4.18 21.87 -30.16
C SER A 3 -4.75 20.48 -29.79
N ILE A 4 -4.82 19.57 -30.77
CA ILE A 4 -5.40 18.22 -30.59
C ILE A 4 -4.42 17.31 -29.83
N ALA A 5 -3.10 17.52 -29.98
CA ALA A 5 -2.08 16.69 -29.33
C ALA A 5 -2.02 16.89 -27.80
N LEU A 6 -2.26 18.12 -27.33
CA LEU A 6 -2.24 18.46 -25.91
C LEU A 6 -3.43 17.86 -25.14
N GLY A 7 -4.60 17.75 -25.80
CA GLY A 7 -5.81 17.23 -25.17
C GLY A 7 -5.73 15.74 -24.83
N TRP A 8 -5.25 14.91 -25.76
CA TRP A 8 -5.11 13.47 -25.50
C TRP A 8 -3.94 13.18 -24.55
N ALA A 9 -2.83 13.93 -24.64
CA ALA A 9 -1.69 13.79 -23.74
C ALA A 9 -2.08 14.14 -22.30
N ASN A 10 -2.85 15.22 -22.08
CA ASN A 10 -3.36 15.56 -20.76
C ASN A 10 -4.32 14.49 -20.22
N LYS A 11 -5.21 13.96 -21.06
CA LYS A 11 -6.13 12.89 -20.67
C LYS A 11 -5.38 11.60 -20.30
N LEU A 12 -4.39 11.22 -21.09
CA LEU A 12 -3.55 10.05 -20.82
C LEU A 12 -2.71 10.25 -19.55
N GLY A 13 -2.14 11.44 -19.37
CA GLY A 13 -1.45 11.82 -18.14
C GLY A 13 -2.35 11.69 -16.91
N GLY A 14 -3.58 12.19 -17.00
CA GLY A 14 -4.59 12.03 -15.95
C GLY A 14 -4.91 10.56 -15.65
N ILE A 15 -5.10 9.72 -16.69
CA ILE A 15 -5.35 8.28 -16.52
C ILE A 15 -4.18 7.60 -15.83
N ILE A 16 -2.94 7.83 -16.30
CA ILE A 16 -1.74 7.24 -15.72
C ILE A 16 -1.59 7.68 -14.26
N PHE A 17 -1.78 8.98 -13.98
CA PHE A 17 -1.70 9.52 -12.63
C PHE A 17 -2.74 8.88 -11.70
N TYR A 18 -3.97 8.71 -12.16
CA TYR A 18 -5.02 8.01 -11.42
C TYR A 18 -4.62 6.55 -11.15
N VAL A 19 -4.17 5.82 -12.16
CA VAL A 19 -3.73 4.42 -12.00
C VAL A 19 -2.59 4.31 -10.99
N VAL A 20 -1.62 5.23 -11.03
CA VAL A 20 -0.52 5.27 -10.06
C VAL A 20 -1.07 5.48 -8.65
N ILE A 21 -1.91 6.48 -8.42
CA ILE A 21 -2.49 6.74 -7.09
C ILE A 21 -3.26 5.52 -6.57
N TYR A 22 -4.15 4.94 -7.39
CA TYR A 22 -4.93 3.77 -6.99
C TYR A 22 -4.02 2.56 -6.69
N THR A 23 -2.95 2.37 -7.46
CA THR A 23 -1.98 1.30 -7.22
C THR A 23 -1.22 1.53 -5.91
N LEU A 24 -0.86 2.77 -5.59
CA LEU A 24 -0.20 3.10 -4.33
C LEU A 24 -1.12 2.88 -3.13
N ILE A 25 -2.38 3.33 -3.21
CA ILE A 25 -3.37 3.06 -2.16
C ILE A 25 -3.56 1.55 -1.97
N PHE A 26 -3.72 0.81 -3.08
CA PHE A 26 -3.88 -0.63 -3.03
C PHE A 26 -2.65 -1.34 -2.45
N SER A 27 -1.45 -0.86 -2.77
CA SER A 27 -0.19 -1.36 -2.20
C SER A 27 -0.13 -1.19 -0.69
N VAL A 28 -0.56 -0.03 -0.18
CA VAL A 28 -0.66 0.22 1.27
C VAL A 28 -1.65 -0.75 1.93
N ILE A 29 -2.80 -0.99 1.30
CA ILE A 29 -3.78 -1.97 1.80
C ILE A 29 -3.19 -3.38 1.82
N LEU A 30 -2.51 -3.81 0.75
CA LEU A 30 -1.86 -5.12 0.69
C LEU A 30 -0.81 -5.30 1.79
N PHE A 31 0.01 -4.29 2.05
CA PHE A 31 0.98 -4.31 3.13
C PHE A 31 0.31 -4.56 4.49
N TYR A 32 -0.76 -3.83 4.81
CA TYR A 32 -1.49 -4.04 6.06
C TYR A 32 -2.17 -5.40 6.11
N ALA A 33 -2.77 -5.84 5.01
CA ALA A 33 -3.45 -7.13 4.94
C ALA A 33 -2.49 -8.31 5.17
N GLU A 34 -1.24 -8.21 4.69
CA GLU A 34 -0.17 -9.15 5.00
C GLU A 34 0.18 -9.15 6.50
N HIS A 35 0.46 -7.97 7.08
CA HIS A 35 0.87 -7.86 8.49
C HIS A 35 -0.23 -8.26 9.48
N MET A 36 -1.49 -8.03 9.11
CA MET A 36 -2.65 -8.47 9.90
C MET A 36 -2.97 -9.96 9.72
N ASN A 37 -2.17 -10.73 8.97
CA ASN A 37 -2.43 -12.12 8.60
C ASN A 37 -3.82 -12.33 7.94
N LEU A 38 -4.34 -11.32 7.25
CA LEU A 38 -5.60 -11.41 6.50
C LEU A 38 -5.42 -12.17 5.17
N LEU A 39 -4.17 -12.26 4.70
CA LEU A 39 -3.80 -12.97 3.46
C LEU A 39 -3.09 -14.28 3.81
N GLN A 40 -3.56 -15.39 3.24
CA GLN A 40 -2.87 -16.67 3.38
C GLN A 40 -1.58 -16.66 2.54
N PRO A 41 -0.50 -17.31 3.01
CA PRO A 41 0.75 -17.41 2.26
C PRO A 41 0.55 -18.02 0.86
N ALA A 42 -0.35 -18.98 0.71
CA ALA A 42 -0.70 -19.58 -0.58
C ALA A 42 -1.29 -18.55 -1.56
N THR A 43 -2.15 -17.65 -1.08
CA THR A 43 -2.74 -16.56 -1.88
C THR A 43 -1.68 -15.58 -2.34
N ILE A 44 -0.71 -15.27 -1.49
CA ILE A 44 0.42 -14.38 -1.84
C ILE A 44 1.29 -15.04 -2.91
N GLN A 45 1.63 -16.32 -2.76
CA GLN A 45 2.48 -17.05 -3.71
C GLN A 45 1.82 -17.24 -5.09
N GLN A 46 0.50 -17.41 -5.13
CA GLN A 46 -0.25 -17.55 -6.38
C GLN A 46 -0.54 -16.20 -7.06
N SER A 47 -0.30 -15.09 -6.37
CA SER A 47 -0.61 -13.76 -6.91
C SER A 47 0.45 -13.30 -7.90
N VAL A 48 0.01 -13.00 -9.12
CA VAL A 48 0.88 -12.47 -10.20
C VAL A 48 1.25 -11.01 -9.94
N THR A 49 0.40 -10.25 -9.25
CA THR A 49 0.56 -8.80 -9.09
C THR A 49 1.21 -8.42 -7.76
N TYR A 50 1.18 -9.31 -6.76
CA TYR A 50 1.61 -9.01 -5.39
C TYR A 50 3.06 -8.53 -5.31
N THR A 51 3.99 -9.29 -5.91
CA THR A 51 5.42 -8.99 -5.90
C THR A 51 5.74 -7.62 -6.50
N TYR A 52 4.93 -7.15 -7.45
CA TYR A 52 5.13 -5.86 -8.09
C TYR A 52 4.46 -4.72 -7.35
N ILE A 53 3.28 -4.96 -6.75
CA ILE A 53 2.48 -3.90 -6.14
C ILE A 53 2.85 -3.68 -4.67
N GLN A 54 2.96 -4.73 -3.86
CA GLN A 54 3.16 -4.63 -2.41
C GLN A 54 4.36 -3.73 -1.99
N PRO A 55 5.52 -3.72 -2.68
CA PRO A 55 6.66 -2.93 -2.23
C PRO A 55 6.50 -1.41 -2.35
N TRP A 56 5.53 -0.91 -3.12
CA TRP A 56 5.39 0.53 -3.37
C TRP A 56 4.85 1.30 -2.18
N GLY A 57 3.92 0.74 -1.41
CA GLY A 57 3.30 1.36 -0.25
C GLY A 57 4.32 1.74 0.82
N PRO A 58 5.15 0.77 1.29
CA PRO A 58 6.22 1.05 2.23
C PRO A 58 7.24 2.06 1.70
N LYS A 59 7.64 1.94 0.43
CA LYS A 59 8.62 2.86 -0.18
C LYS A 59 8.09 4.29 -0.27
N VAL A 60 6.85 4.46 -0.74
CA VAL A 60 6.23 5.77 -0.90
C VAL A 60 6.00 6.41 0.45
N ILE A 61 5.52 5.68 1.44
CA ILE A 61 5.26 6.26 2.77
C ILE A 61 6.55 6.54 3.53
N ASN A 62 7.58 5.70 3.42
CA ASN A 62 8.90 6.04 3.98
C ASN A 62 9.48 7.29 3.31
N GLY A 63 9.31 7.43 2.00
CA GLY A 63 9.64 8.66 1.26
C GLY A 63 8.84 9.86 1.76
N PHE A 64 7.52 9.75 1.85
CA PHE A 64 6.64 10.82 2.36
C PHE A 64 6.88 11.15 3.83
N GLY A 65 7.27 10.17 4.66
CA GLY A 65 7.62 10.38 6.07
C GLY A 65 8.85 11.26 6.28
N THR A 66 9.73 11.37 5.27
CA THR A 66 10.82 12.37 5.28
C THR A 66 10.33 13.79 5.04
N LEU A 67 9.23 13.97 4.30
CA LEU A 67 8.65 15.27 3.98
C LEU A 67 7.59 15.71 5.00
N VAL A 68 6.83 14.75 5.51
CA VAL A 68 5.72 14.98 6.43
C VAL A 68 5.90 14.05 7.64
N PRO A 69 6.49 14.55 8.75
CA PRO A 69 6.90 13.74 9.89
C PRO A 69 5.77 12.95 10.58
N ILE A 70 4.50 13.32 10.40
CA ILE A 70 3.36 12.59 10.99
C ILE A 70 3.16 11.19 10.40
N PHE A 71 3.58 10.97 9.15
CA PHE A 71 3.52 9.67 8.50
C PHE A 71 4.75 8.81 8.79
N LYS A 72 5.80 9.42 9.35
CA LYS A 72 6.98 8.72 9.83
C LYS A 72 6.56 7.78 10.97
N ASP A 73 6.97 6.52 10.88
CA ASP A 73 6.72 5.47 11.87
C ASP A 73 5.21 5.11 12.04
N MET A 74 4.31 5.62 11.19
CA MET A 74 2.86 5.32 11.27
C MET A 74 2.58 3.84 11.04
N PHE A 75 3.27 3.21 10.07
CA PHE A 75 3.16 1.79 9.80
C PHE A 75 3.67 0.93 10.95
N GLU A 76 4.85 1.27 11.48
CA GLU A 76 5.48 0.53 12.59
C GLU A 76 4.58 0.55 13.82
N LYS A 77 3.97 1.70 14.15
CA LYS A 77 2.99 1.82 15.22
C LYS A 77 1.73 0.97 14.97
N LEU A 78 1.22 0.95 13.74
CA LEU A 78 0.05 0.13 13.41
C LEU A 78 0.37 -1.38 13.48
N GLN A 79 1.58 -1.76 13.03
CA GLN A 79 2.06 -3.13 13.09
C GLN A 79 2.19 -3.59 14.55
N LEU A 80 2.82 -2.79 15.40
CA LEU A 80 2.91 -3.04 16.85
C LEU A 80 1.52 -3.18 17.49
N PHE A 81 0.59 -2.30 17.14
CA PHE A 81 -0.80 -2.40 17.61
C PHE A 81 -1.46 -3.74 17.24
N PHE A 82 -1.27 -4.21 16.00
CA PHE A 82 -1.85 -5.47 15.57
C PHE A 82 -1.15 -6.69 16.17
N GLU A 83 0.17 -6.65 16.34
CA GLU A 83 0.92 -7.70 17.03
C GLU A 83 0.46 -7.82 18.48
N GLU A 84 0.35 -6.71 19.21
CA GLU A 84 -0.18 -6.67 20.57
C GLU A 84 -1.64 -7.17 20.65
N PHE A 85 -2.48 -6.79 19.68
CA PHE A 85 -3.87 -7.21 19.61
C PHE A 85 -4.01 -8.72 19.35
N ALA A 86 -3.24 -9.26 18.40
CA ALA A 86 -3.21 -10.69 18.10
C ALA A 86 -2.74 -11.50 19.30
N GLN A 87 -1.71 -11.03 20.00
CA GLN A 87 -1.22 -11.67 21.23
C GLN A 87 -2.30 -11.69 22.32
N LYS A 88 -3.01 -10.58 22.56
CA LYS A 88 -4.11 -10.54 23.53
C LYS A 88 -5.24 -11.50 23.21
N ILE A 89 -5.62 -11.64 21.94
CA ILE A 89 -6.65 -12.60 21.52
C ILE A 89 -6.19 -14.04 21.78
N SER A 90 -4.93 -14.38 21.46
CA SER A 90 -4.41 -15.73 21.69
C SER A 90 -4.38 -16.13 23.17
N LEU A 91 -4.11 -15.18 24.07
CA LEU A 91 -4.05 -15.42 25.52
C LEU A 91 -5.44 -15.46 26.18
N SER A 92 -6.48 -14.87 25.58
CA SER A 92 -7.85 -14.92 26.11
C SER A 92 -8.61 -16.20 25.70
N GLN A 93 -8.04 -17.03 24.82
CA GLN A 93 -8.62 -18.28 24.35
C GLN A 93 -7.99 -19.53 25.03
N VAL A 94 -7.14 -19.31 26.05
CA VAL A 94 -6.58 -20.32 26.96
C VAL A 94 -7.17 -20.13 28.35
#